data_AF-A0A847VLC7-F1
#
_entry.id   AF-A0A847VLC7-F1
#
_cell.length_a   1.000
_cell.length_b   1.000
_cell.length_c   1.000
_cell.angle_alpha   90.00
_cell.angle_beta   90.00
_cell.angle_gamma   90.00
#
_symmetry.space_group_name_H-M   'P 1'
#
loop_
_entity.id
_entity.type
_entity.pdbx_description
1 polymer ?
#
loop_
_entity_poly.entity_id
_entity_poly.type
_entity_poly.pdbx_seq_one_letter_code
_entity_poly.pdbx_strand_id
1 'polypeptide(L)'
;MNPLRHVLHPIENLADAVLMPLKALFVVALCGLVNWMTYSGQWWVKWVALGMGIAVVVAWARAARTLLVLALVAWVGWKVYQRYGEAGRARWDDWVRRARPQAAEMMELLRSREARARVAEPGRAA
;
A
#
# COMPACT_ATOMS: atom_id res chain seq x y z
N MET A 1 13.77 -11.20 -15.48
CA MET A 1 12.67 -11.29 -14.49
C MET A 1 12.41 -9.89 -13.97
N ASN A 2 11.17 -9.39 -14.00
CA ASN A 2 10.88 -7.99 -13.67
C ASN A 2 10.68 -7.83 -12.14
N PRO A 3 11.60 -7.16 -11.41
CA PRO A 3 11.56 -7.10 -9.94
C PRO A 3 10.34 -6.32 -9.41
N LEU A 4 9.85 -5.36 -10.19
CA LEU A 4 8.65 -4.59 -9.86
C LEU A 4 7.40 -5.47 -9.71
N ARG A 5 7.33 -6.60 -10.45
CA ARG A 5 6.19 -7.51 -10.38
C ARG A 5 6.07 -8.20 -9.01
N HIS A 6 7.19 -8.46 -8.34
CA HIS A 6 7.20 -9.07 -7.01
C HIS A 6 6.76 -8.07 -5.92
N VAL A 7 7.02 -6.79 -6.11
CA VAL A 7 6.60 -5.72 -5.20
C VAL A 7 5.10 -5.42 -5.34
N LEU A 8 4.55 -5.54 -6.55
CA LEU A 8 3.14 -5.23 -6.84
C LEU A 8 2.17 -6.41 -6.62
N HIS A 9 2.67 -7.65 -6.63
CA HIS A 9 1.86 -8.86 -6.40
C HIS A 9 0.94 -8.83 -5.16
N PRO A 10 1.34 -8.27 -4.01
CA PRO A 10 0.46 -8.16 -2.85
C PRO A 10 -0.78 -7.30 -3.11
N ILE A 11 -0.61 -6.20 -3.84
CA ILE A 11 -1.69 -5.26 -4.19
C ILE A 11 -2.63 -5.92 -5.20
N GLU A 12 -2.08 -6.61 -6.19
CA GLU A 12 -2.87 -7.41 -7.15
C GLU A 12 -3.73 -8.46 -6.45
N ASN A 13 -3.19 -9.19 -5.47
CA ASN A 13 -3.95 -10.20 -4.72
C ASN A 13 -5.14 -9.60 -3.94
N LEU A 14 -4.95 -8.43 -3.35
CA LEU A 14 -6.00 -7.69 -2.64
C LEU A 14 -7.07 -7.15 -3.61
N ALA A 15 -6.64 -6.56 -4.73
CA ALA A 15 -7.55 -6.09 -5.77
C ALA A 15 -8.36 -7.25 -6.37
N ASP A 16 -7.72 -8.39 -6.65
CA ASP A 16 -8.39 -9.58 -7.16
C ASP A 16 -9.40 -10.15 -6.16
N ALA A 17 -9.15 -10.10 -4.85
CA ALA A 17 -10.12 -10.55 -3.85
C ALA A 17 -11.42 -9.73 -3.85
N VAL A 18 -11.35 -8.45 -4.23
CA VAL A 18 -12.51 -7.55 -4.36
C VAL A 18 -13.15 -7.66 -5.73
N LEU A 19 -12.33 -7.75 -6.79
CA LEU A 19 -12.80 -7.70 -8.17
C LEU A 19 -13.26 -9.07 -8.70
N MET A 20 -12.70 -10.19 -8.22
CA MET A 20 -13.12 -11.52 -8.65
C MET A 20 -14.60 -11.83 -8.34
N PRO A 21 -15.15 -11.54 -7.16
CA PRO A 21 -16.58 -11.71 -6.89
C PRO A 21 -17.46 -10.94 -7.87
N LEU A 22 -17.10 -9.70 -8.19
CA LEU A 22 -17.84 -8.86 -9.14
C LEU A 22 -17.76 -9.43 -10.57
N LYS A 23 -16.57 -9.85 -11.00
CA LYS A 23 -16.37 -10.54 -12.29
C LYS A 23 -17.15 -11.85 -12.35
N ALA A 24 -17.17 -12.62 -11.25
CA ALA A 24 -17.92 -13.88 -11.15
C ALA A 24 -19.42 -13.65 -11.32
N LEU A 25 -19.99 -12.69 -10.59
CA LEU A 25 -21.39 -12.32 -10.73
C LEU A 25 -21.71 -11.86 -12.15
N PHE A 26 -20.87 -11.03 -12.76
CA PHE A 26 -21.05 -10.56 -14.12
C PHE A 26 -21.03 -11.71 -15.15
N VAL A 27 -20.04 -12.60 -15.07
CA VAL A 27 -19.90 -13.74 -15.99
C VAL A 27 -21.07 -14.72 -15.83
N VAL A 28 -21.45 -15.04 -14.59
CA VAL A 28 -22.58 -15.94 -14.32
C VAL A 28 -23.90 -15.31 -14.77
N ALA A 29 -24.09 -14.00 -14.56
CA ALA A 29 -25.27 -13.28 -15.04
C ALA A 29 -25.34 -13.24 -16.57
N LEU A 30 -24.22 -13.01 -17.26
CA LEU A 30 -24.16 -13.03 -18.72
C LEU A 30 -24.48 -14.43 -19.27
N CYS A 31 -23.89 -15.48 -18.68
CA CYS A 31 -24.22 -16.87 -19.03
C CYS A 31 -25.70 -17.19 -18.76
N GLY A 32 -26.25 -16.71 -17.64
CA GLY A 32 -27.66 -16.84 -17.31
C GLY A 32 -28.57 -16.16 -18.33
N LEU A 33 -28.22 -14.94 -18.75
CA LEU A 33 -28.96 -14.18 -19.76
C LEU A 33 -28.96 -14.88 -21.11
N VAL A 34 -27.79 -15.37 -21.56
CA VAL A 34 -27.68 -16.17 -22.79
C VAL A 34 -28.51 -17.44 -22.69
N ASN A 35 -28.44 -18.16 -21.56
CA ASN A 35 -29.20 -19.38 -21.34
C ASN A 35 -30.72 -19.14 -21.35
N TRP A 36 -31.16 -17.99 -20.85
CA TRP A 36 -32.56 -17.58 -20.87
C TRP A 36 -33.03 -17.23 -22.28
N MET A 37 -32.22 -16.53 -23.06
CA MET A 37 -32.56 -16.16 -24.45
C MET A 37 -32.55 -17.34 -25.41
N THR A 38 -31.71 -18.34 -25.16
CA THR A 38 -31.45 -19.41 -26.15
C THR A 38 -32.26 -20.69 -25.88
N TYR A 39 -33.18 -20.65 -24.90
CA TYR A 39 -34.05 -21.77 -24.48
C TYR A 39 -33.27 -23.07 -24.23
N SER A 40 -32.90 -23.37 -22.98
CA SER A 40 -32.15 -24.60 -22.71
C SER A 40 -32.66 -25.35 -21.48
N GLY A 41 -33.13 -26.58 -21.70
CA GLY A 41 -33.29 -27.59 -20.64
C GLY A 41 -31.95 -28.07 -20.07
N GLN A 42 -30.87 -27.34 -20.31
CA GLN A 42 -29.50 -27.69 -19.96
C GLN A 42 -28.97 -26.72 -18.91
N TRP A 43 -28.56 -27.26 -17.77
CA TRP A 43 -28.12 -26.48 -16.62
C TRP A 43 -26.66 -26.00 -16.74
N TRP A 44 -26.22 -25.56 -17.92
CA TRP A 44 -24.82 -25.21 -18.16
C TRP A 44 -24.33 -24.05 -17.28
N VAL A 45 -25.23 -23.12 -16.95
CA VAL A 45 -24.97 -21.99 -16.04
C VAL A 45 -24.55 -22.46 -14.64
N LYS A 46 -25.04 -23.62 -14.15
CA LYS A 46 -24.61 -24.17 -12.84
C LYS A 46 -23.12 -24.49 -12.82
N TRP A 47 -22.61 -25.07 -13.90
CA TRP A 47 -21.20 -25.46 -14.00
C TRP A 47 -20.29 -24.24 -14.09
N VAL A 48 -20.70 -23.21 -14.83
CA VAL A 48 -20.00 -21.92 -14.87
C VAL A 48 -20.01 -21.24 -13.49
N ALA A 49 -21.15 -21.24 -12.81
CA ALA A 49 -21.27 -20.69 -11.46
C ALA A 49 -20.38 -21.43 -10.45
N LEU A 50 -20.30 -22.76 -10.55
CA LEU A 50 -19.38 -23.57 -9.73
C LEU A 50 -17.92 -23.21 -10.01
N GLY A 51 -17.51 -23.16 -11.28
CA GLY A 51 -16.15 -22.80 -11.67
C GLY A 51 -15.73 -21.40 -11.22
N MET A 52 -16.60 -20.41 -11.42
CA MET A 52 -16.35 -19.04 -10.96
C MET A 52 -16.37 -18.93 -9.43
N GLY A 53 -17.24 -19.69 -8.75
CA GLY A 53 -17.25 -19.77 -7.28
C GLY A 53 -15.92 -20.26 -6.71
N ILE A 54 -15.33 -21.31 -7.30
CA ILE A 54 -14.00 -21.80 -6.90
C ILE A 54 -12.93 -20.73 -7.14
N ALA A 55 -12.97 -20.03 -8.28
CA ALA A 55 -12.02 -18.96 -8.58
C ALA A 55 -12.05 -17.84 -7.51
N VAL A 56 -13.24 -17.44 -7.06
CA VAL A 56 -13.42 -16.45 -5.99
C VAL A 56 -12.82 -16.94 -4.67
N VAL A 57 -13.13 -18.18 -4.26
CA VAL A 57 -12.57 -18.75 -3.03
C VAL A 57 -11.04 -18.81 -3.07
N VAL A 58 -10.47 -19.18 -4.21
CA VAL A 58 -9.01 -19.23 -4.40
C VAL A 58 -8.38 -17.83 -4.34
N ALA A 59 -9.02 -16.81 -4.91
CA ALA A 59 -8.55 -15.43 -4.78
C ALA A 59 -8.55 -14.95 -3.33
N TRP A 60 -9.61 -15.27 -2.58
CA TRP A 60 -9.68 -14.98 -1.14
C TRP A 60 -8.60 -15.70 -0.34
N ALA A 61 -8.35 -16.98 -0.62
CA ALA A 61 -7.27 -17.73 0.03
C ALA A 61 -5.88 -17.10 -0.25
N ARG A 62 -5.65 -16.62 -1.49
CA ARG A 62 -4.41 -15.95 -1.88
C ARG A 62 -4.24 -14.59 -1.18
N ALA A 63 -5.31 -13.81 -1.08
CA ALA A 63 -5.30 -12.55 -0.34
C ALA A 63 -5.10 -12.77 1.16
N ALA A 64 -5.79 -13.74 1.76
CA ALA A 64 -5.65 -14.11 3.16
C ALA A 64 -4.21 -14.52 3.49
N ARG A 65 -3.56 -15.33 2.65
CA ARG A 65 -2.14 -15.68 2.81
C ARG A 65 -1.25 -14.44 2.83
N THR A 66 -1.49 -13.50 1.91
CA THR A 66 -0.71 -12.26 1.81
C THR A 66 -0.90 -11.40 3.07
N LEU A 67 -2.14 -11.24 3.53
CA LEU A 67 -2.46 -10.51 4.75
C LEU A 67 -1.84 -11.15 5.99
N LEU A 68 -1.87 -12.48 6.11
CA LEU A 68 -1.25 -13.20 7.23
C LEU A 68 0.27 -12.99 7.28
N VAL A 69 0.94 -13.03 6.13
CA VAL A 69 2.38 -12.77 6.06
C VAL A 69 2.69 -11.32 6.46
N LEU A 70 1.93 -10.34 5.95
CA LEU A 70 2.09 -8.94 6.33
C LEU A 70 1.83 -8.71 7.81
N ALA A 71 0.79 -9.35 8.37
CA ALA A 71 0.47 -9.29 9.79
C ALA A 71 1.60 -9.88 10.64
N LEU A 72 2.19 -11.01 10.22
CA LEU A 72 3.32 -11.62 10.91
C LEU A 72 4.55 -10.70 10.88
N VAL A 73 4.87 -10.12 9.72
CA VAL A 73 5.99 -9.16 9.58
C VAL A 73 5.77 -7.94 10.47
N ALA A 74 4.55 -7.36 10.44
CA ALA A 74 4.19 -6.23 11.27
C ALA A 74 4.28 -6.57 12.77
N TRP A 75 3.83 -7.76 13.17
CA TRP A 75 3.90 -8.23 14.55
C TRP A 75 5.34 -8.43 15.04
N VAL A 76 6.19 -9.05 14.22
CA VAL A 76 7.62 -9.18 14.53
C VAL A 76 8.27 -7.80 14.62
N GLY A 77 8.03 -6.91 13.65
CA GLY A 77 8.54 -5.54 13.67
C GLY A 77 8.10 -4.77 14.93
N TRP A 78 6.84 -4.91 15.33
CA TRP A 78 6.31 -4.34 16.56
C TRP A 78 7.07 -4.89 17.79
N LYS A 79 7.24 -6.21 17.90
CA LYS A 79 7.96 -6.83 19.03
C LYS A 79 9.42 -6.40 19.10
N VAL A 80 10.10 -6.31 17.95
CA VAL A 80 11.47 -5.81 17.86
C VAL A 80 11.52 -4.33 18.28
N TYR A 81 10.57 -3.52 17.84
CA TYR A 81 10.48 -2.11 18.23
C TYR A 81 10.21 -1.92 19.72
N GLN A 82 9.34 -2.73 20.33
CA GLN A 82 9.12 -2.67 21.78
C GLN A 82 10.40 -3.00 22.56
N ARG A 83 11.23 -3.92 22.04
CA ARG A 83 12.44 -4.36 22.74
C ARG A 83 13.65 -3.46 22.51
N TYR A 84 13.79 -2.88 21.32
CA TYR A 84 14.99 -2.16 20.90
C TYR A 84 14.72 -0.75 20.38
N GLY A 85 13.47 -0.29 20.37
CA GLY A 85 13.06 0.99 19.78
C GLY A 85 13.73 2.18 20.45
N GLU A 86 13.77 2.23 21.78
CA GLU A 86 14.44 3.29 22.55
C GLU A 86 15.95 3.34 22.24
N ALA A 87 16.63 2.20 22.31
CA ALA A 87 18.07 2.10 22.04
C ALA A 87 18.42 2.38 20.56
N GLY A 88 17.53 1.98 19.64
CA GLY A 88 17.64 2.26 18.22
C GLY A 88 17.44 3.73 17.89
N ARG A 89 16.42 4.37 18.48
CA ARG A 89 16.19 5.83 18.35
C ARG A 89 17.38 6.61 18.90
N ALA A 90 17.89 6.26 20.08
CA ALA A 90 19.06 6.92 20.66
C ALA A 90 20.29 6.86 19.74
N ARG A 91 20.62 5.68 19.19
CA ARG A 91 21.74 5.53 18.23
C ARG A 91 21.52 6.29 16.92
N TRP A 92 20.27 6.32 16.44
CA TRP A 92 19.90 7.08 15.26
C TRP A 92 20.07 8.58 15.50
N ASP A 93 19.56 9.10 16.61
CA ASP A 93 19.67 10.51 16.99
C ASP A 93 21.14 10.91 17.19
N ASP A 94 21.97 10.03 17.75
CA ASP A 94 23.41 10.25 17.90
C ASP A 94 24.16 10.22 16.57
N TRP A 95 23.71 9.42 15.60
CA TRP A 95 24.22 9.47 14.23
C TRP A 95 23.77 10.75 13.52
N VAL A 96 22.49 11.12 13.60
CA VAL A 96 21.95 12.35 13.00
C VAL A 96 22.65 13.58 13.56
N ARG A 97 22.88 13.65 14.88
CA ARG A 97 23.63 14.74 15.52
C ARG A 97 25.06 14.85 14.99
N ARG A 98 25.73 13.73 14.72
CA ARG A 98 27.07 13.70 14.09
C ARG A 98 27.03 14.03 12.60
N ALA A 99 25.97 13.65 11.90
CA ALA A 99 25.81 13.86 10.47
C ALA A 99 25.24 15.24 10.10
N ARG A 100 24.61 15.96 11.04
CA ARG A 100 24.03 17.30 10.83
C ARG A 100 24.71 18.43 11.64
N PRO A 101 25.98 18.77 11.38
CA PRO A 101 26.47 20.12 11.63
C PRO A 101 25.92 21.13 10.58
N GLN A 102 25.73 20.68 9.33
CA GLN A 102 25.33 21.53 8.19
C GLN A 102 23.90 22.09 8.27
N ALA A 103 22.97 21.43 8.98
CA ALA A 103 21.60 21.93 9.12
C ALA A 103 21.51 23.10 10.10
N ALA A 104 22.34 23.09 11.15
CA ALA A 104 22.43 24.21 12.09
C ALA A 104 23.09 25.43 11.42
N GLU A 105 24.19 25.20 10.68
CA GLU A 105 24.84 26.24 9.87
C GLU A 105 23.90 26.81 8.79
N MET A 106 23.12 25.96 8.09
CA MET A 106 22.19 26.43 7.06
C MET A 106 21.06 27.30 7.65
N MET A 107 20.57 26.95 8.85
CA MET A 107 19.56 27.75 9.56
C MET A 107 20.13 29.08 10.06
N GLU A 108 21.40 29.12 10.45
CA GLU A 108 22.10 30.35 10.83
C GLU A 108 22.39 31.26 9.62
N LEU A 109 22.71 30.68 8.47
CA LEU A 109 22.83 31.39 7.20
C LEU A 109 21.49 31.95 6.70
N LEU A 110 20.39 31.22 6.87
CA LEU A 110 19.05 31.71 6.54
C LEU A 110 18.62 32.84 7.49
N ARG A 111 18.82 32.66 8.80
CA ARG A 111 18.51 33.67 9.82
C ARG A 111 19.32 34.96 9.62
N SER A 112 20.61 34.83 9.28
CA SER A 112 21.47 35.99 9.00
C SER A 112 21.11 36.68 7.68
N ARG A 113 20.65 35.94 6.66
CA ARG A 113 20.08 36.55 5.43
C ARG A 113 18.80 37.34 5.72
N GLU A 114 17.87 36.78 6.49
CA GLU A 114 16.63 37.48 6.86
C GLU A 114 16.89 38.72 7.71
N ALA A 115 17.79 38.63 8.70
CA ALA A 115 18.18 39.77 9.53
C ALA A 115 18.79 40.90 8.68
N ARG A 116 19.64 40.53 7.71
CA ARG A 116 20.27 41.49 6.78
C ARG A 116 19.25 42.10 5.82
N ALA A 117 18.23 41.34 5.38
CA ALA A 117 17.14 41.84 4.57
C ALA A 117 16.25 42.85 5.32
N ARG A 118 15.98 42.63 6.61
CA ARG A 118 15.23 43.60 7.45
C ARG A 118 15.99 44.89 7.71
N VAL A 119 17.32 44.82 7.86
CA VAL A 119 18.17 46.02 8.02
C VAL A 119 18.31 46.81 6.71
N ALA A 120 18.15 46.16 5.55
CA ALA A 120 18.20 46.79 4.24
C ALA A 120 16.90 47.51 3.81
N GLU A 121 15.80 47.39 4.57
CA GLU A 121 14.57 48.18 4.38
C GLU A 121 14.35 49.28 5.46
N PRO A 122 15.25 50.27 5.65
CA PRO A 122 14.96 51.41 6.51
C PRO A 122 14.26 52.57 5.79
N GLY A 123 13.66 52.37 4.60
CA GLY A 123 13.27 53.48 3.71
C GLY A 123 12.01 53.30 2.86
N ARG A 124 10.98 52.57 3.30
CA ARG A 124 9.65 52.56 2.65
C ARG A 124 8.49 52.82 3.62
N ALA A 125 8.65 53.79 4.50
CA ALA A 125 7.55 54.40 5.23
C ALA A 125 7.76 55.92 5.22
N ALA A 126 7.52 56.53 4.06
CA ALA A 126 7.27 57.96 3.88
C ALA A 126 6.50 58.13 2.57
#